data_AF-A0A1C5KCB1-F1
#
_entry.id   AF-A0A1C5KCB1-F1
#
_cell.length_a   1.000
_cell.length_b   1.000
_cell.length_c   1.000
_cell.angle_alpha   90.00
_cell.angle_beta   90.00
_cell.angle_gamma   90.00
#
_symmetry.space_group_name_H-M   'P 1'
#
loop_
_entity.id
_entity.type
_entity.pdbx_description
1 polymer ?
#
loop_
_entity_poly.entity_id
_entity_poly.type
_entity_poly.pdbx_seq_one_letter_code
_entity_poly.pdbx_strand_id
1 'polypeptide(L)' 'MSRIRYEDYLIATALTLARRHRPVWSWKRWRRVCRCGAELPCRARHRIPINRGHWPGGES' A
#
# COMPACT_ATOMS: atom_id res chain seq x y z
N MET A 1 24.15 -11.30 -2.52
CA MET A 1 22.74 -11.60 -2.11
C MET A 1 22.43 -10.81 -0.84
N SER A 2 21.91 -9.59 -1.00
CA SER A 2 21.50 -8.76 0.14
C SER A 2 20.36 -9.47 0.89
N ARG A 3 20.57 -9.73 2.19
CA ARG A 3 19.56 -10.33 3.06
C ARG A 3 18.62 -9.22 3.51
N ILE A 4 17.43 -9.19 2.93
CA ILE A 4 16.40 -8.22 3.26
C ILE A 4 15.95 -8.44 4.69
N ARG A 5 15.98 -7.38 5.49
CA ARG A 5 15.57 -7.46 6.89
C ARG A 5 14.06 -7.41 6.94
N TYR A 6 13.48 -8.10 7.92
CA TYR A 6 12.03 -8.16 8.09
C TYR A 6 11.42 -6.75 8.27
N GLU A 7 12.15 -5.84 8.90
CA GLU A 7 11.77 -4.43 9.05
C GLU A 7 11.60 -3.70 7.70
N ASP A 8 12.47 -3.95 6.72
CA ASP A 8 12.37 -3.35 5.38
C ASP A 8 11.10 -3.83 4.67
N TYR A 9 10.75 -5.10 4.85
CA TYR A 9 9.51 -5.67 4.35
C TYR A 9 8.28 -5.00 4.97
N LEU A 10 8.30 -4.78 6.29
CA LEU A 10 7.22 -4.10 7.01
C LEU A 10 7.09 -2.64 6.57
N ILE A 11 8.20 -1.91 6.41
CA ILE A 11 8.20 -0.52 5.95
C ILE A 11 7.66 -0.42 4.52
N ALA A 12 8.15 -1.24 3.60
CA ALA A 12 7.65 -1.28 2.21
C ALA A 12 6.15 -1.61 2.14
N THR A 13 5.71 -2.54 2.99
CA THR A 13 4.30 -2.90 3.17
C THR A 13 3.47 -1.72 3.66
N ALA A 14 3.89 -1.07 4.75
CA ALA A 14 3.20 0.07 5.34
C ALA A 14 3.08 1.23 4.33
N LEU A 15 4.17 1.56 3.63
CA LEU A 15 4.18 2.60 2.59
C LEU A 15 3.23 2.28 1.44
N THR A 16 3.19 1.01 1.00
CA THR A 16 2.29 0.59 -0.08
C THR A 16 0.83 0.70 0.34
N LEU A 17 0.51 0.28 1.57
CA LEU A 17 -0.83 0.42 2.13
C LEU A 17 -1.22 1.89 2.26
N ALA A 18 -0.36 2.76 2.79
CA ALA A 18 -0.64 4.19 2.93
C ALA A 18 -0.94 4.87 1.59
N ARG A 19 -0.21 4.51 0.53
CA ARG A 19 -0.45 5.05 -0.83
C ARG A 19 -1.77 4.58 -1.44
N ARG A 20 -2.14 3.31 -1.19
CA ARG A 20 -3.36 2.68 -1.74
C ARG A 20 -4.61 3.04 -0.93
N HIS A 21 -4.47 3.17 0.39
CA HIS A 21 -5.56 3.41 1.32
C HIS A 21 -5.54 4.85 1.85
N ARG A 22 -5.95 5.79 1.01
CA ARG A 22 -6.22 7.18 1.43
C ARG A 22 -7.71 7.53 1.23
N PRO A 23 -8.31 8.35 2.11
CA PRO A 23 -9.66 8.85 1.90
C PRO A 23 -9.72 9.78 0.68
N VAL A 24 -10.70 9.58 -0.19
CA VAL A 24 -10.99 10.41 -1.36
C VAL A 24 -12.47 10.72 -1.42
N TRP A 25 -12.84 11.88 -1.97
CA TRP A 25 -14.23 12.22 -2.21
C TRP A 25 -14.76 11.45 -3.43
N SER A 26 -15.88 10.75 -3.27
CA SER A 26 -16.58 10.10 -4.38
C SER A 26 -17.81 10.91 -4.74
N TRP A 27 -17.77 11.58 -5.89
CA TRP A 27 -18.94 12.29 -6.45
C TRP A 27 -20.09 11.33 -6.76
N LYS A 28 -19.79 10.10 -7.21
CA LYS A 28 -20.81 9.08 -7.49
C LYS A 28 -21.60 8.66 -6.24
N ARG A 29 -20.94 8.60 -5.09
CA ARG A 29 -21.55 8.17 -3.81
C ARG A 29 -21.82 9.33 -2.86
N TRP A 30 -21.50 10.57 -3.24
CA TRP A 30 -21.58 11.78 -2.42
C TRP A 30 -21.00 11.64 -1.01
N ARG A 31 -19.87 10.91 -0.88
CA ARG A 31 -19.23 10.64 0.42
C ARG A 31 -17.73 10.39 0.29
N ARG A 32 -17.02 10.46 1.43
CA ARG A 32 -15.62 10.01 1.52
C ARG A 32 -15.54 8.48 1.48
N VAL A 33 -14.78 7.96 0.52
CA VAL A 33 -14.48 6.52 0.37
C VAL A 33 -12.97 6.32 0.36
N CYS A 34 -12.51 5.09 0.50
CA CYS A 34 -11.10 4.78 0.29
C CYS A 34 -10.75 4.87 -1.20
N ARG A 35 -9.54 5.31 -1.55
CA ARG A 35 -9.03 5.34 -2.93
C ARG A 35 -9.12 3.99 -3.64
N CYS A 36 -9.12 2.89 -2.90
CA CYS A 36 -9.34 1.54 -3.44
C CYS A 36 -10.80 1.24 -3.86
N GLY A 37 -11.76 2.13 -3.57
CA GLY A 37 -13.19 1.97 -3.86
C GLY A 37 -14.03 1.42 -2.71
N ALA A 38 -13.39 0.94 -1.63
CA ALA A 38 -14.07 0.47 -0.43
C ALA A 38 -14.58 1.62 0.46
N GLU A 39 -15.54 1.32 1.32
CA GLU A 39 -16.03 2.26 2.33
C GLU A 39 -15.02 2.45 3.46
N LEU A 40 -15.11 3.58 4.17
CA LEU A 40 -14.27 3.85 5.34
C LEU A 40 -15.00 3.38 6.62
N PRO A 41 -14.31 2.74 7.59
CA PRO A 41 -12.90 2.34 7.55
C PRO A 41 -12.66 1.22 6.55
N CYS A 42 -11.59 1.34 5.76
CA CYS A 42 -11.31 0.41 4.68
C CYS A 42 -10.88 -0.95 5.23
N ARG A 43 -11.71 -1.98 5.01
CA ARG A 43 -11.43 -3.38 5.34
C ARG A 43 -11.02 -4.22 4.13
N ALA A 44 -10.82 -3.59 2.97
CA ALA A 44 -10.44 -4.29 1.75
C ALA A 44 -9.03 -4.87 1.86
N ARG A 45 -8.92 -6.19 1.66
CA ARG A 45 -7.64 -6.89 1.56
C ARG A 45 -7.11 -6.75 0.13
N HIS A 46 -6.03 -6.00 -0.05
CA HIS A 46 -5.33 -5.95 -1.32
C HIS A 46 -4.04 -6.77 -1.23
N ARG A 47 -3.81 -7.59 -2.25
CA ARG A 47 -2.52 -8.24 -2.42
C ARG A 47 -1.48 -7.14 -2.68
N ILE A 48 -0.45 -7.09 -1.84
CA ILE A 48 0.62 -6.09 -1.96
C ILE A 48 1.66 -6.66 -2.92
N PRO A 49 1.87 -6.05 -4.11
CA PRO A 49 2.84 -6.55 -5.07
C PRO A 49 4.25 -6.09 -4.67
N ILE A 50 4.76 -6.58 -3.53
CA ILE A 50 6.16 -6.36 -3.16
C ILE A 50 7.00 -7.40 -3.90
N ASN A 51 7.55 -7.01 -5.05
CA ASN A 51 8.54 -7.81 -5.77
C ASN A 51 9.97 -7.39 -5.40
N ARG A 52 10.98 -8.14 -5.86
CA ARG A 52 12.40 -7.81 -5.61
C ARG A 52 12.88 -6.47 -6.17
N GLY A 53 12.15 -5.85 -7.11
CA GLY A 53 12.48 -4.54 -7.67
C GLY A 53 12.03 -3.35 -6.82
N HIS A 54 11.22 -3.58 -5.78
CA HIS A 54 10.75 -2.52 -4.87
C HIS A 54 11.68 -2.26 -3.68
N TRP A 55 12.83 -2.93 -3.60
CA TRP A 55 13.78 -2.80 -2.50
C TRP A 55 14.73 -1.62 -2.69
N PRO A 56 14.87 -0.71 -1.71
CA PRO A 56 15.93 0.30 -1.74
C PRO A 56 17.28 -0.41 -1.57
N GLY A 57 18.21 -0.22 -2.52
CA GLY A 57 19.55 -0.84 -2.50
C GLY A 57 19.80 -1.94 -3.53
N GLY A 58 19.05 -1.96 -4.64
CA GLY A 58 19.32 -2.83 -5.79
C GLY A 58 20.52 -2.40 -6.65
N GLU A 59 21.60 -1.92 -6.02
CA GLU A 59 22.86 -1.61 -6.67
C GLU A 59 23.92 -2.55 -6.09
N SER A 60 24.38 -3.50 -6.91
CA SER A 60 25.63 -4.24 -6.72
C SER A 60 26.41 -4.10 -8.00
#